data_AF-A0A7W7DU07-F1
#
_entry.id   AF-A0A7W7DU07-F1
#
_cell.length_a   1.000
_cell.length_b   1.000
_cell.length_c   1.000
_cell.angle_alpha   90.00
_cell.angle_beta   90.00
_cell.angle_gamma   90.00
#
_symmetry.space_group_name_H-M   'P 1'
#
loop_
_entity.id
_entity.type
_entity.pdbx_description
1 polymer ?
#
loop_
_entity_poly.entity_id
_entity_poly.type
_entity_poly.pdbx_seq_one_letter_code
_entity_poly.pdbx_strand_id
1 'polypeptide(L)'
;MSTAPQLVVHRDKELMAQAAAARLITRIVDAQASRGSASVVLTGGRNGNGLLAALSAAPARDAIDWSRLDLWWGDERFLPEGDPERNVTQARQALLDSVPLDPKRVHAMPASDGPYGTDVDAAAAAYAEELAAAAGPENHGPVPTFDVLMLGVGPDTHVASLFPELPAVRETDRTVVGVHGAPKPPPTRVTLTLPAIRAAREVWLLAAGEDKARAAAIALSGAGEIQAPAAGAYGRSRTLWLLDGAAASQLPRSLYPPASP
;
A
#
# COMPACT_ATOMS: atom_id res chain seq x y z
N MET A 1 14.22 -15.77 -4.01
CA MET A 1 13.78 -16.30 -2.71
C MET A 1 13.23 -15.14 -1.92
N SER A 2 11.99 -15.21 -1.42
CA SER A 2 11.40 -14.15 -0.58
C SER A 2 12.12 -14.13 0.77
N THR A 3 12.51 -12.94 1.26
CA THR A 3 13.04 -12.80 2.62
C THR A 3 11.94 -13.04 3.62
N ALA A 4 12.23 -13.73 4.73
CA ALA A 4 11.26 -13.93 5.81
C ALA A 4 10.67 -12.58 6.28
N PRO A 5 9.35 -12.50 6.53
CA PRO A 5 8.72 -11.26 6.96
C PRO A 5 9.29 -10.81 8.31
N GLN A 6 9.56 -9.52 8.43
CA GLN A 6 9.96 -8.90 9.69
C GLN A 6 8.73 -8.32 10.37
N LEU A 7 8.55 -8.59 11.65
CA LEU A 7 7.41 -8.10 12.42
C LEU A 7 7.89 -7.06 13.42
N VAL A 8 7.18 -5.93 13.48
CA VAL A 8 7.33 -4.94 14.53
C VAL A 8 5.98 -4.67 15.13
N VAL A 9 5.86 -4.93 16.43
CA VAL A 9 4.64 -4.72 17.20
C VAL A 9 4.78 -3.48 18.06
N HIS A 10 3.85 -2.56 17.90
CA HIS A 10 3.72 -1.33 18.67
C HIS A 10 2.62 -1.50 19.73
N ARG A 11 2.71 -0.73 20.81
CA ARG A 11 1.73 -0.81 21.90
C ARG A 11 0.30 -0.61 21.41
N ASP A 12 0.09 0.41 20.59
CA ASP A 12 -1.21 0.84 20.11
C ASP A 12 -1.12 1.33 18.64
N LYS A 13 -2.30 1.60 18.07
CA LYS A 13 -2.46 2.03 16.68
C LYS A 13 -1.77 3.37 16.42
N GLU A 14 -1.87 4.30 17.37
CA GLU A 14 -1.32 5.64 17.26
C GLU A 14 0.21 5.60 17.18
N LEU A 15 0.86 4.85 18.07
CA LEU A 15 2.30 4.64 18.05
C LEU A 15 2.75 3.89 16.80
N MET A 16 1.97 2.90 16.33
CA MET A 16 2.25 2.22 15.07
C MET A 16 2.30 3.22 13.90
N ALA A 17 1.30 4.11 13.80
CA ALA A 17 1.23 5.11 12.74
C ALA A 17 2.41 6.11 12.80
N GLN A 18 2.73 6.62 13.99
CA GLN A 18 3.87 7.54 14.19
C GLN A 18 5.21 6.89 13.84
N ALA A 19 5.43 5.67 14.30
CA ALA A 19 6.67 4.95 14.01
C ALA A 19 6.77 4.56 12.53
N ALA A 20 5.65 4.23 11.88
CA ALA A 20 5.61 3.99 10.44
C ALA A 20 5.91 5.27 9.64
N ALA A 21 5.35 6.41 10.03
CA ALA A 21 5.63 7.70 9.41
C ALA A 21 7.12 8.08 9.53
N ALA A 22 7.73 7.94 10.72
CA ALA A 22 9.16 8.21 10.92
C ALA A 22 10.05 7.32 10.04
N ARG A 23 9.71 6.04 9.91
CA ARG A 23 10.40 5.12 8.99
C ARG A 23 10.24 5.58 7.54
N LEU A 24 9.03 5.99 7.15
CA LEU A 24 8.75 6.39 5.77
C LEU A 24 9.55 7.64 5.39
N ILE A 25 9.62 8.64 6.28
CA ILE A 25 10.46 9.84 6.10
C ILE A 25 11.91 9.42 5.83
N THR A 26 12.46 8.57 6.70
CA THR A 26 13.85 8.11 6.56
C THR A 26 14.07 7.41 5.22
N ARG A 27 13.14 6.53 4.81
CA ARG A 27 13.23 5.83 3.53
C ARG A 27 13.15 6.74 2.32
N ILE A 28 12.26 7.73 2.35
CA ILE A 28 12.14 8.71 1.28
C ILE A 28 13.42 9.53 1.17
N VAL A 29 13.94 10.06 2.29
CA VAL A 29 15.15 10.88 2.31
C VAL A 29 16.36 10.09 1.84
N ASP A 30 16.55 8.85 2.29
CA ASP A 30 17.65 7.97 1.83
C ASP A 30 17.56 7.69 0.32
N ALA A 31 16.34 7.45 -0.19
CA ALA A 31 16.10 7.24 -1.61
C ALA A 31 16.44 8.50 -2.43
N GLN A 32 15.97 9.67 -2.00
CA GLN A 32 16.25 10.94 -2.63
C GLN A 32 17.74 11.29 -2.62
N ALA A 33 18.44 11.03 -1.51
CA ALA A 33 19.88 11.28 -1.41
C ALA A 33 20.70 10.35 -2.33
N SER A 34 20.27 9.09 -2.49
CA SER A 34 21.03 8.10 -3.27
C SER A 34 20.69 8.07 -4.76
N ARG A 35 19.44 8.35 -5.14
CA ARG A 35 18.95 8.23 -6.53
C ARG A 35 18.37 9.51 -7.10
N GLY A 36 18.21 10.55 -6.28
CA GLY A 36 17.64 11.82 -6.72
C GLY A 36 16.12 11.85 -6.84
N SER A 37 15.41 10.78 -6.48
CA SER A 37 13.97 10.79 -6.27
C SER A 37 13.60 9.60 -5.38
N ALA A 38 12.35 9.59 -4.92
CA ALA A 38 11.76 8.44 -4.25
C ALA A 38 10.38 8.14 -4.84
N SER A 39 9.99 6.87 -4.82
CA SER A 39 8.65 6.44 -5.24
C SER A 39 7.97 5.68 -4.11
N VAL A 40 6.76 6.12 -3.73
CA VAL A 40 5.97 5.49 -2.68
C VAL A 40 4.59 5.13 -3.21
N VAL A 41 4.15 3.90 -2.92
CA VAL A 41 2.78 3.46 -3.20
C VAL A 41 1.96 3.55 -1.93
N LEU A 42 0.92 4.39 -1.98
CA LEU A 42 -0.01 4.65 -0.91
C LEU A 42 -1.12 3.58 -0.86
N THR A 43 -1.77 3.50 0.29
CA THR A 43 -2.94 2.67 0.53
C THR A 43 -3.97 3.47 1.32
N GLY A 44 -5.24 3.21 1.08
CA GLY A 44 -6.31 3.82 1.85
C GLY A 44 -6.57 3.13 3.20
N GLY A 45 -7.77 3.35 3.72
CA GLY A 45 -8.24 2.74 4.96
C GLY A 45 -7.62 3.34 6.22
N ARG A 46 -8.15 2.91 7.37
CA ARG A 46 -7.88 3.56 8.67
C ARG A 46 -6.40 3.59 9.08
N ASN A 47 -5.61 2.61 8.67
CA ASN A 47 -4.19 2.51 9.06
C ASN A 47 -3.29 3.30 8.10
N GLY A 48 -3.55 3.23 6.79
CA GLY A 48 -2.87 4.05 5.78
C GLY A 48 -3.09 5.54 6.03
N ASN A 49 -4.35 5.97 6.18
CA ASN A 49 -4.68 7.37 6.46
C ASN A 49 -4.13 7.84 7.82
N GLY A 50 -4.11 6.96 8.83
CA GLY A 50 -3.52 7.27 10.13
C GLY A 50 -2.02 7.51 10.04
N LEU A 51 -1.30 6.73 9.23
CA LEU A 51 0.11 6.95 8.93
C LEU A 51 0.32 8.28 8.19
N LEU A 52 -0.49 8.60 7.18
CA LEU A 52 -0.39 9.87 6.45
C LEU A 52 -0.64 11.07 7.36
N ALA A 53 -1.62 10.99 8.26
CA ALA A 53 -1.87 12.03 9.26
C ALA A 53 -0.68 12.18 10.24
N ALA A 54 -0.09 11.07 10.68
CA ALA A 54 1.09 11.10 11.54
C ALA A 54 2.32 11.68 10.82
N LEU A 55 2.49 11.38 9.52
CA LEU A 55 3.50 11.99 8.66
C LEU A 55 3.27 13.49 8.51
N SER A 56 2.01 13.91 8.31
CA SER A 56 1.65 15.32 8.23
C SER A 56 1.97 16.07 9.52
N ALA A 57 1.78 15.45 10.70
CA ALA A 57 2.08 16.07 11.98
C ALA A 57 3.57 16.06 12.37
N ALA A 58 4.41 15.29 11.68
CA ALA A 58 5.82 15.12 12.04
C ALA A 58 6.68 16.30 11.53
N PRO A 59 7.43 17.00 12.40
CA PRO A 59 8.34 18.07 11.94
C PRO A 59 9.41 17.59 10.95
N ALA A 60 9.83 16.32 11.08
CA ALA A 60 10.82 15.72 10.18
C ALA A 60 10.31 15.54 8.73
N ARG A 61 9.02 15.76 8.46
CA ARG A 61 8.46 15.74 7.10
C ARG A 61 9.09 16.80 6.19
N ASP A 62 9.64 17.86 6.77
CA ASP A 62 10.31 18.95 6.04
C ASP A 62 11.70 18.52 5.51
N ALA A 63 12.21 17.35 5.92
CA ALA A 63 13.40 16.75 5.31
C ALA A 63 13.12 16.11 3.93
N ILE A 64 11.85 15.85 3.61
CA ILE A 64 11.45 15.28 2.32
C ILE A 64 11.45 16.40 1.28
N ASP A 65 12.13 16.19 0.16
CA ASP A 65 11.94 17.01 -1.03
C ASP A 65 10.68 16.55 -1.77
N TRP A 66 9.53 17.15 -1.45
CA TRP A 66 8.23 16.79 -2.01
C TRP A 66 8.14 16.96 -3.54
N SER A 67 9.01 17.78 -4.14
CA SER A 67 9.07 17.96 -5.60
C SER A 67 9.75 16.78 -6.32
N ARG A 68 10.37 15.86 -5.57
CA ARG A 68 11.10 14.68 -6.06
C ARG A 68 10.53 13.38 -5.49
N LEU A 69 9.25 13.38 -5.14
CA LEU A 69 8.53 12.22 -4.62
C LEU A 69 7.41 11.83 -5.60
N ASP A 70 7.51 10.63 -6.16
CA ASP A 70 6.46 10.03 -6.96
C ASP A 70 5.50 9.24 -6.05
N LEU A 71 4.22 9.57 -6.12
CA LEU A 71 3.16 8.95 -5.32
C LEU A 71 2.22 8.15 -6.22
N TRP A 72 2.07 6.87 -5.89
CA TRP A 72 1.22 5.91 -6.59
C TRP A 72 0.19 5.34 -5.61
N TRP A 73 -0.78 4.58 -6.10
CA TRP A 73 -1.77 3.89 -5.27
C TRP A 73 -1.75 2.38 -5.50
N GLY A 74 -1.90 1.61 -4.42
CA GLY A 74 -1.98 0.14 -4.48
C GLY A 74 -3.35 -0.33 -4.99
N ASP A 75 -4.40 0.39 -4.65
CA ASP A 75 -5.75 0.23 -5.16
C ASP A 75 -6.52 1.55 -5.05
N GLU A 76 -7.68 1.60 -5.72
CA GLU A 76 -8.62 2.70 -5.64
C GLU A 76 -10.06 2.21 -5.83
N ARG A 77 -10.98 2.90 -5.16
CA ARG A 77 -12.41 2.71 -5.32
C ARG A 77 -12.81 3.45 -6.59
N PHE A 78 -13.39 2.73 -7.54
CA PHE A 78 -13.76 3.29 -8.83
C PHE A 78 -15.08 4.08 -8.68
N LEU A 79 -14.94 5.28 -8.15
CA LEU A 79 -16.00 6.23 -7.79
C LEU A 79 -15.70 7.60 -8.40
N PRO A 80 -16.64 8.56 -8.37
CA PRO A 80 -16.43 9.89 -8.90
C PRO A 80 -15.25 10.62 -8.24
N GLU A 81 -14.65 11.57 -8.96
CA GLU A 81 -13.59 12.43 -8.42
C GLU A 81 -14.06 13.18 -7.17
N GLY A 82 -13.22 13.21 -6.13
CA GLY A 82 -13.56 13.84 -4.85
C GLY A 82 -14.53 13.06 -3.96
N ASP A 83 -15.01 11.87 -4.37
CA ASP A 83 -15.85 11.04 -3.51
C ASP A 83 -15.09 10.67 -2.19
N PRO A 84 -15.75 10.77 -1.02
CA PRO A 84 -15.11 10.56 0.27
C PRO A 84 -14.61 9.13 0.51
N GLU A 85 -15.11 8.14 -0.23
CA GLU A 85 -14.64 6.75 -0.16
C GLU A 85 -13.41 6.48 -1.03
N ARG A 86 -12.98 7.43 -1.87
CA ARG A 86 -11.73 7.30 -2.63
C ARG A 86 -10.50 7.49 -1.76
N ASN A 87 -9.51 6.63 -1.99
CA ASN A 87 -8.23 6.64 -1.33
C ASN A 87 -7.49 7.95 -1.60
N VAL A 88 -7.52 8.48 -2.83
CA VAL A 88 -6.90 9.78 -3.16
C VAL A 88 -7.54 10.94 -2.40
N THR A 89 -8.87 10.99 -2.28
CA THR A 89 -9.59 12.02 -1.50
C THR A 89 -9.15 12.01 -0.04
N GLN A 90 -9.08 10.82 0.56
CA GLN A 90 -8.65 10.65 1.94
C GLN A 90 -7.17 11.01 2.13
N ALA A 91 -6.31 10.64 1.19
CA ALA A 91 -4.88 10.98 1.23
C ALA A 91 -4.64 12.49 1.11
N ARG A 92 -5.41 13.18 0.26
CA ARG A 92 -5.40 14.65 0.14
C ARG A 92 -5.69 15.32 1.47
N GLN A 93 -6.79 14.93 2.11
CA GLN A 93 -7.18 15.44 3.41
C GLN A 93 -6.14 15.13 4.50
N ALA A 94 -5.55 13.93 4.49
CA ALA A 94 -4.63 13.50 5.53
C ALA A 94 -3.23 14.10 5.40
N LEU A 95 -2.76 14.36 4.16
CA LEU A 95 -1.39 14.80 3.90
C LEU A 95 -1.27 15.68 2.66
N LEU A 96 -1.73 15.23 1.49
CA LEU A 96 -1.22 15.76 0.21
C LEU A 96 -1.52 17.25 0.02
N ASP A 97 -2.64 17.75 0.52
CA ASP A 97 -3.00 19.17 0.40
C ASP A 97 -2.22 20.07 1.40
N SER A 98 -1.43 19.47 2.28
CA SER A 98 -0.63 20.16 3.32
C SER A 98 0.87 20.20 3.05
N VAL A 99 1.30 19.71 1.87
CA VAL A 99 2.72 19.60 1.48
C VAL A 99 2.94 20.09 0.04
N PRO A 100 4.12 20.64 -0.29
CA PRO A 100 4.39 21.24 -1.60
C PRO A 100 4.76 20.19 -2.66
N LEU A 101 3.81 19.31 -3.00
CA LEU A 101 3.98 18.29 -4.04
C LEU A 101 4.00 18.90 -5.45
N ASP A 102 4.75 18.28 -6.37
CA ASP A 102 4.55 18.47 -7.81
C ASP A 102 3.33 17.62 -8.24
N PRO A 103 2.23 18.23 -8.72
CA PRO A 103 1.05 17.47 -9.14
C PRO A 103 1.34 16.43 -10.24
N LYS A 104 2.39 16.63 -11.05
CA LYS A 104 2.78 15.67 -12.11
C LYS A 104 3.38 14.37 -11.57
N ARG A 105 3.75 14.36 -10.29
CA ARG A 105 4.30 13.20 -9.59
C ARG A 105 3.26 12.52 -8.69
N VAL A 106 2.00 12.93 -8.78
CA VAL A 106 0.88 12.34 -8.05
C VAL A 106 0.03 11.53 -9.02
N HIS A 107 0.25 10.23 -9.05
CA HIS A 107 -0.30 9.28 -10.01
C HIS A 107 -1.53 8.58 -9.43
N ALA A 108 -2.65 9.30 -9.35
CA ALA A 108 -3.91 8.75 -8.87
C ALA A 108 -4.53 7.79 -9.88
N MET A 109 -5.07 6.66 -9.41
CA MET A 109 -5.86 5.76 -10.28
C MET A 109 -7.11 6.50 -10.80
N PRO A 110 -7.61 6.20 -12.01
CA PRO A 110 -8.73 6.94 -12.60
C PRO A 110 -10.04 6.88 -11.79
N ALA A 111 -10.82 7.97 -11.86
CA ALA A 111 -12.17 8.08 -11.31
C ALA A 111 -13.24 7.53 -12.26
N SER A 112 -14.43 7.18 -11.75
CA SER A 112 -15.53 6.64 -12.56
C SER A 112 -16.26 7.68 -13.41
N ASP A 113 -16.14 8.96 -13.09
CA ASP A 113 -16.61 10.10 -13.90
C ASP A 113 -15.49 10.68 -14.78
N GLY A 114 -14.33 10.02 -14.81
CA GLY A 114 -13.22 10.34 -15.69
C GLY A 114 -13.38 9.80 -17.12
N PRO A 115 -12.30 9.80 -17.92
CA PRO A 115 -12.37 9.50 -19.36
C PRO A 115 -12.75 8.06 -19.71
N TYR A 116 -12.68 7.13 -18.75
CA TYR A 116 -13.03 5.72 -18.94
C TYR A 116 -14.49 5.39 -18.58
N GLY A 117 -15.24 6.35 -18.04
CA GLY A 117 -16.63 6.16 -17.64
C GLY A 117 -16.82 4.95 -16.73
N THR A 118 -17.72 4.03 -17.09
CA THR A 118 -18.00 2.83 -16.31
C THR A 118 -17.08 1.63 -16.62
N ASP A 119 -16.11 1.79 -17.52
CA ASP A 119 -15.18 0.72 -17.92
C ASP A 119 -13.95 0.70 -17.00
N VAL A 120 -14.06 -0.05 -15.90
CA VAL A 120 -12.97 -0.19 -14.92
C VAL A 120 -11.76 -0.94 -15.48
N ASP A 121 -11.95 -1.83 -16.46
CA ASP A 121 -10.84 -2.55 -17.08
C ASP A 121 -10.03 -1.62 -17.98
N ALA A 122 -10.69 -0.73 -18.73
CA ALA A 122 -10.01 0.34 -19.46
C ALA A 122 -9.27 1.31 -18.53
N ALA A 123 -9.87 1.67 -17.38
CA ALA A 123 -9.21 2.48 -16.36
C ALA A 123 -7.97 1.78 -15.77
N ALA A 124 -8.05 0.48 -15.51
CA ALA A 124 -6.93 -0.31 -15.03
C ALA A 124 -5.81 -0.41 -16.07
N ALA A 125 -6.16 -0.62 -17.35
CA ALA A 125 -5.20 -0.66 -18.45
C ALA A 125 -4.44 0.67 -18.59
N ALA A 126 -5.13 1.80 -18.47
CA ALA A 126 -4.49 3.11 -18.52
C ALA A 126 -3.49 3.33 -17.36
N TYR A 127 -3.85 2.90 -16.14
CA TYR A 127 -2.92 2.99 -15.01
C TYR A 127 -1.70 2.05 -15.20
N ALA A 128 -1.91 0.88 -15.82
CA ALA A 128 -0.82 -0.02 -16.18
C ALA A 128 0.11 0.59 -17.24
N GLU A 129 -0.43 1.32 -18.23
CA GLU A 129 0.36 2.06 -19.22
C GLU A 129 1.18 3.19 -18.57
N GLU A 130 0.60 3.93 -17.63
CA GLU A 130 1.31 4.97 -16.88
C GLU A 130 2.48 4.39 -16.06
N LEU A 131 2.24 3.26 -15.38
CA LEU A 131 3.30 2.51 -14.68
C LEU A 131 4.39 2.04 -15.64
N ALA A 132 4.03 1.52 -16.81
CA ALA A 132 4.99 1.05 -17.80
C ALA A 132 5.81 2.21 -18.39
N ALA A 133 5.19 3.38 -18.61
CA ALA A 133 5.87 4.57 -19.09
C ALA A 133 6.86 5.16 -18.06
N ALA A 134 6.57 4.99 -16.76
CA ALA A 134 7.46 5.38 -15.67
C ALA A 134 8.57 4.35 -15.41
N ALA A 135 8.48 3.14 -15.98
CA ALA A 135 9.47 2.08 -15.78
C ALA A 135 10.74 2.30 -16.63
N GLY A 136 11.90 2.15 -16.00
CA GLY A 136 13.23 2.16 -16.61
C GLY A 136 13.85 0.75 -16.73
N PRO A 137 14.97 0.60 -17.48
CA PRO A 137 15.64 -0.68 -17.71
C PRO A 137 16.09 -1.41 -16.43
N GLU A 138 16.33 -0.69 -15.35
CA GLU A 138 16.75 -1.21 -14.05
C GLU A 138 15.58 -1.69 -13.16
N ASN A 139 14.34 -1.59 -13.65
CA ASN A 139 13.15 -1.97 -12.90
C ASN A 139 12.81 -3.46 -13.09
N HIS A 140 11.98 -3.99 -12.19
CA HIS A 140 11.74 -5.43 -12.06
C HIS A 140 10.32 -5.81 -12.50
N GLY A 141 9.98 -5.41 -13.71
CA GLY A 141 8.66 -5.54 -14.31
C GLY A 141 8.25 -4.24 -15.01
N PRO A 142 7.06 -4.20 -15.62
CA PRO A 142 6.54 -3.00 -16.29
C PRO A 142 5.92 -2.02 -15.27
N VAL A 143 6.67 -1.72 -14.21
CA VAL A 143 6.35 -0.76 -13.16
C VAL A 143 7.62 -0.03 -12.73
N PRO A 144 7.57 1.23 -12.28
CA PRO A 144 8.73 1.91 -11.75
C PRO A 144 9.22 1.21 -10.48
N THR A 145 10.46 1.47 -10.09
CA THR A 145 10.93 1.02 -8.77
C THR A 145 10.11 1.72 -7.68
N PHE A 146 9.34 0.95 -6.91
CA PHE A 146 8.73 1.43 -5.67
C PHE A 146 9.72 1.24 -4.51
N ASP A 147 10.08 2.32 -3.83
CA ASP A 147 10.96 2.26 -2.66
C ASP A 147 10.22 1.67 -1.46
N VAL A 148 9.00 2.14 -1.23
CA VAL A 148 8.08 1.62 -0.23
C VAL A 148 6.69 1.47 -0.85
N LEU A 149 6.13 0.27 -0.78
CA LEU A 149 4.73 0.01 -1.10
C LEU A 149 4.00 -0.35 0.19
N MET A 150 3.03 0.49 0.57
CA MET A 150 2.24 0.28 1.78
C MET A 150 0.92 -0.41 1.45
N LEU A 151 0.47 -1.31 2.34
CA LEU A 151 -0.79 -2.03 2.23
C LEU A 151 -1.49 -2.08 3.58
N GLY A 152 -2.79 -1.76 3.60
CA GLY A 152 -3.66 -2.20 4.69
C GLY A 152 -3.96 -3.70 4.57
N VAL A 153 -4.21 -4.37 5.69
CA VAL A 153 -4.67 -5.77 5.73
C VAL A 153 -6.14 -5.84 6.11
N GLY A 154 -6.95 -6.48 5.26
CA GLY A 154 -8.35 -6.78 5.54
C GLY A 154 -8.53 -7.86 6.60
N PRO A 155 -9.67 -7.87 7.35
CA PRO A 155 -9.99 -8.96 8.30
C PRO A 155 -10.13 -10.35 7.65
N ASP A 156 -10.31 -10.36 6.33
CA ASP A 156 -10.37 -11.48 5.40
C ASP A 156 -9.04 -11.66 4.65
N THR A 157 -7.92 -11.13 5.15
CA THR A 157 -6.57 -11.24 4.58
C THR A 157 -6.32 -10.57 3.22
N HIS A 158 -7.30 -9.84 2.66
CA HIS A 158 -7.08 -9.07 1.44
C HIS A 158 -6.05 -7.96 1.66
N VAL A 159 -5.35 -7.60 0.58
CA VAL A 159 -4.50 -6.41 0.48
C VAL A 159 -4.83 -5.70 -0.81
N ALA A 160 -4.62 -4.39 -0.88
CA ALA A 160 -5.10 -3.59 -2.01
C ALA A 160 -6.59 -3.92 -2.25
N SER A 161 -6.98 -4.31 -3.46
CA SER A 161 -8.28 -4.93 -3.72
C SER A 161 -8.17 -6.36 -4.24
N LEU A 162 -7.16 -7.09 -3.77
CA LEU A 162 -6.95 -8.52 -4.01
C LEU A 162 -7.60 -9.33 -2.89
N PHE A 163 -8.82 -9.79 -3.13
CA PHE A 163 -9.59 -10.58 -2.16
C PHE A 163 -9.33 -12.08 -2.32
N PRO A 164 -9.44 -12.88 -1.23
CA PRO A 164 -9.34 -14.33 -1.32
C PRO A 164 -10.30 -14.90 -2.35
N GLU A 165 -9.82 -15.86 -3.14
CA GLU A 165 -10.57 -16.60 -4.16
C GLU A 165 -11.19 -15.78 -5.31
N LEU A 166 -11.06 -14.44 -5.34
CA LEU A 166 -11.47 -13.64 -6.50
C LEU A 166 -10.44 -13.72 -7.65
N PRO A 167 -10.84 -13.50 -8.91
CA PRO A 167 -9.93 -13.64 -10.06
C PRO A 167 -8.65 -12.79 -9.95
N ALA A 168 -8.74 -11.58 -9.38
CA ALA A 168 -7.62 -10.65 -9.31
C ALA A 168 -6.40 -11.19 -8.52
N VAL A 169 -6.59 -12.02 -7.49
CA VAL A 169 -5.45 -12.59 -6.74
C VAL A 169 -4.71 -13.69 -7.53
N ARG A 170 -5.34 -14.24 -8.57
CA ARG A 170 -4.75 -15.26 -9.45
C ARG A 170 -4.01 -14.66 -10.66
N GLU A 171 -4.03 -13.34 -10.80
CA GLU A 171 -3.38 -12.64 -11.91
C GLU A 171 -1.84 -12.71 -11.78
N THR A 172 -1.17 -13.16 -12.84
CA THR A 172 0.29 -13.34 -12.88
C THR A 172 0.99 -12.47 -13.91
N ASP A 173 0.25 -11.88 -14.84
CA ASP A 173 0.83 -11.25 -16.04
C ASP A 173 0.61 -9.73 -16.03
N ARG A 174 -0.63 -9.29 -15.76
CA ARG A 174 -0.97 -7.86 -15.72
C ARG A 174 -0.47 -7.23 -14.42
N THR A 175 -0.09 -5.95 -14.49
CA THR A 175 0.31 -5.16 -13.30
C THR A 175 -0.87 -4.55 -12.57
N VAL A 176 -1.95 -4.24 -13.30
CA VAL A 176 -3.16 -3.61 -12.79
C VAL A 176 -4.37 -4.29 -13.41
N VAL A 177 -5.43 -4.48 -12.62
CA VAL A 177 -6.70 -5.06 -13.09
C VAL A 177 -7.90 -4.32 -12.51
N GLY A 178 -9.01 -4.35 -13.25
CA GLY A 178 -10.32 -4.04 -12.73
C GLY A 178 -10.80 -5.16 -11.80
N VAL A 179 -11.39 -4.79 -10.68
CA VAL A 179 -12.04 -5.70 -9.75
C VAL A 179 -13.54 -5.44 -9.81
N HIS A 180 -14.29 -6.50 -10.04
CA HIS A 180 -15.75 -6.50 -10.03
C HIS A 180 -16.24 -7.36 -8.87
N GLY A 181 -17.32 -6.93 -8.23
CA GLY A 181 -17.97 -7.72 -7.17
C GLY A 181 -17.13 -7.88 -5.91
N ALA A 182 -16.33 -6.87 -5.55
CA ALA A 182 -15.62 -6.88 -4.27
C ALA A 182 -16.63 -7.11 -3.13
N PRO A 183 -16.33 -8.01 -2.17
CA PRO A 183 -17.26 -8.38 -1.10
C PRO A 183 -17.49 -7.25 -0.09
N LYS A 184 -16.79 -6.12 -0.25
CA LYS A 184 -16.91 -4.91 0.55
C LYS A 184 -17.25 -3.73 -0.36
N PRO A 185 -18.26 -2.92 -0.02
CA PRO A 185 -18.60 -1.75 -0.82
C PRO A 185 -17.42 -0.77 -0.92
N PRO A 186 -17.31 -0.02 -2.03
CA PRO A 186 -17.98 -0.27 -3.31
C PRO A 186 -17.42 -1.53 -4.02
N PRO A 187 -18.23 -2.21 -4.85
CA PRO A 187 -17.87 -3.48 -5.47
C PRO A 187 -16.85 -3.35 -6.62
N THR A 188 -16.74 -2.16 -7.21
CA THR A 188 -15.89 -1.90 -8.39
C THR A 188 -14.64 -1.12 -7.98
N ARG A 189 -13.47 -1.64 -8.33
CA ARG A 189 -12.17 -1.11 -7.88
C ARG A 189 -11.12 -1.28 -8.95
N VAL A 190 -10.07 -0.47 -8.90
CA VAL A 190 -8.82 -0.67 -9.66
C VAL A 190 -7.76 -1.15 -8.66
N THR A 191 -6.94 -2.14 -9.01
CA THR A 191 -5.93 -2.68 -8.08
C THR A 191 -4.65 -3.04 -8.78
N LEU A 192 -3.52 -2.80 -8.10
CA LEU A 192 -2.28 -3.50 -8.41
C LEU A 192 -2.44 -5.00 -8.12
N THR A 193 -1.74 -5.81 -8.91
CA THR A 193 -1.67 -7.26 -8.78
C THR A 193 -0.49 -7.70 -7.92
N LEU A 194 -0.43 -8.97 -7.52
CA LEU A 194 0.71 -9.49 -6.75
C LEU A 194 2.05 -9.33 -7.50
N PRO A 195 2.17 -9.59 -8.81
CA PRO A 195 3.38 -9.28 -9.58
C PRO A 195 3.84 -7.82 -9.44
N ALA A 196 2.94 -6.85 -9.59
CA ALA A 196 3.28 -5.43 -9.42
C ALA A 196 3.71 -5.10 -7.99
N ILE A 197 3.00 -5.63 -6.99
CA ILE A 197 3.33 -5.44 -5.57
C ILE A 197 4.75 -5.97 -5.27
N ARG A 198 5.08 -7.14 -5.80
CA ARG A 198 6.38 -7.81 -5.58
C ARG A 198 7.55 -7.14 -6.27
N ALA A 199 7.32 -6.19 -7.18
CA ALA A 199 8.38 -5.39 -7.78
C ALA A 199 8.97 -4.37 -6.79
N ALA A 200 8.24 -4.02 -5.73
CA ALA A 200 8.67 -3.06 -4.72
C ALA A 200 9.92 -3.53 -3.95
N ARG A 201 10.79 -2.59 -3.58
CA ARG A 201 11.95 -2.87 -2.70
C ARG A 201 11.47 -3.32 -1.33
N GLU A 202 10.66 -2.49 -0.69
CA GLU A 202 10.01 -2.82 0.58
C GLU A 202 8.48 -2.86 0.42
N VAL A 203 7.86 -3.91 0.94
CA VAL A 203 6.40 -3.99 1.11
C VAL A 203 6.09 -3.90 2.60
N TRP A 204 5.26 -2.93 2.98
CA TRP A 204 4.86 -2.67 4.36
C TRP A 204 3.38 -2.98 4.56
N LEU A 205 3.08 -3.95 5.41
CA LEU A 205 1.72 -4.34 5.77
C LEU A 205 1.33 -3.71 7.11
N LEU A 206 0.29 -2.88 7.09
CA LEU A 206 -0.20 -2.09 8.22
C LEU A 206 -1.46 -2.74 8.81
N ALA A 207 -1.32 -3.35 9.98
CA ALA A 207 -2.42 -4.03 10.67
C ALA A 207 -2.52 -3.60 12.13
N ALA A 208 -3.50 -2.75 12.43
CA ALA A 208 -3.87 -2.36 13.79
C ALA A 208 -5.35 -2.65 14.06
N GLY A 209 -5.64 -3.05 15.28
CA GLY A 209 -6.96 -3.43 15.77
C GLY A 209 -7.18 -4.94 15.85
N GLU A 210 -8.04 -5.34 16.78
CA GLU A 210 -8.38 -6.76 17.03
C GLU A 210 -9.00 -7.43 15.81
N ASP A 211 -9.74 -6.68 14.97
CA ASP A 211 -10.32 -7.19 13.72
C ASP A 211 -9.26 -7.68 12.72
N LYS A 212 -7.97 -7.38 12.95
CA LYS A 212 -6.85 -7.83 12.10
C LYS A 212 -6.14 -9.06 12.63
N ALA A 213 -6.36 -9.45 13.89
CA ALA A 213 -5.55 -10.46 14.56
C ALA A 213 -5.56 -11.81 13.85
N ARG A 214 -6.76 -12.28 13.50
CA ARG A 214 -6.93 -13.54 12.76
C ARG A 214 -6.31 -13.47 11.37
N ALA A 215 -6.49 -12.36 10.66
CA ALA A 215 -5.97 -12.19 9.31
C ALA A 215 -4.43 -12.19 9.30
N ALA A 216 -3.81 -11.48 10.24
CA ALA A 216 -2.36 -11.47 10.41
C ALA A 216 -1.84 -12.89 10.72
N ALA A 217 -2.50 -13.62 11.63
CA ALA A 217 -2.12 -14.99 11.95
C ALA A 217 -2.20 -15.93 10.76
N ILE A 218 -3.28 -15.87 9.97
CA ILE A 218 -3.43 -16.69 8.76
C ILE A 218 -2.32 -16.36 7.75
N ALA A 219 -2.13 -15.08 7.43
CA ALA A 219 -1.16 -14.66 6.42
C ALA A 219 0.29 -15.02 6.82
N LEU A 220 0.63 -14.93 8.10
CA LEU A 220 1.96 -15.23 8.62
C LEU A 220 2.18 -16.72 8.94
N SER A 221 1.16 -17.56 8.84
CA SER A 221 1.26 -19.02 9.07
C SER A 221 1.78 -19.81 7.87
N GLY A 222 2.00 -19.16 6.73
CA GLY A 222 2.38 -19.82 5.47
C GLY A 222 1.18 -20.28 4.62
N ALA A 223 0.00 -19.70 4.85
CA ALA A 223 -1.15 -19.90 3.96
C ALA A 223 -0.84 -19.45 2.52
N GLY A 224 -1.39 -20.15 1.53
CA GLY A 224 -1.20 -19.80 0.12
C GLY A 224 -1.85 -18.47 -0.24
N GLU A 225 -1.25 -17.71 -1.16
CA GLU A 225 -1.67 -16.35 -1.52
C GLU A 225 -3.11 -16.23 -2.03
N ILE A 226 -3.65 -17.31 -2.60
CA ILE A 226 -5.05 -17.34 -3.07
C ILE A 226 -6.03 -17.29 -1.89
N GLN A 227 -5.70 -17.96 -0.80
CA GLN A 227 -6.49 -17.99 0.44
C GLN A 227 -6.16 -16.80 1.34
N ALA A 228 -4.91 -16.35 1.29
CA ALA A 228 -4.39 -15.24 2.07
C ALA A 228 -3.57 -14.27 1.21
N PRO A 229 -4.21 -13.33 0.48
CA PRO A 229 -3.52 -12.39 -0.39
C PRO A 229 -2.37 -11.62 0.30
N ALA A 230 -2.55 -11.28 1.58
CA ALA A 230 -1.49 -10.68 2.41
C ALA A 230 -0.21 -11.55 2.54
N ALA A 231 -0.31 -12.88 2.49
CA ALA A 231 0.86 -13.77 2.46
C ALA A 231 1.63 -13.68 1.13
N GLY A 232 0.93 -13.32 0.05
CA GLY A 232 1.52 -13.11 -1.27
C GLY A 232 2.17 -11.75 -1.46
N ALA A 233 1.94 -10.79 -0.55
CA ALA A 233 2.48 -9.44 -0.65
C ALA A 233 3.84 -9.33 0.04
N TYR A 234 4.91 -9.58 -0.71
CA TYR A 234 6.28 -9.48 -0.22
C TYR A 234 7.13 -8.56 -1.10
N GLY A 235 8.06 -7.84 -0.49
CA GLY A 235 9.01 -6.99 -1.21
C GLY A 235 10.27 -7.76 -1.60
N ARG A 236 11.05 -7.16 -2.50
CA ARG A 236 12.29 -7.76 -3.01
C ARG A 236 13.41 -7.81 -1.99
N SER A 237 13.54 -6.76 -1.18
CA SER A 237 14.55 -6.66 -0.12
C SER A 237 13.96 -6.79 1.27
N ARG A 238 12.69 -6.43 1.44
CA ARG A 238 12.04 -6.47 2.75
C ARG A 238 10.54 -6.62 2.65
N THR A 239 10.00 -7.45 3.53
CA THR A 239 8.57 -7.48 3.85
C THR A 239 8.42 -7.14 5.33
N LEU A 240 7.77 -6.02 5.63
CA LEU A 240 7.67 -5.49 6.99
C LEU A 240 6.20 -5.48 7.42
N TRP A 241 5.89 -6.21 8.47
CA TRP A 241 4.60 -6.17 9.15
C TRP A 241 4.69 -5.18 10.31
N LEU A 242 3.93 -4.09 10.20
CA LEU A 242 3.76 -3.09 11.24
C LEU A 242 2.40 -3.35 11.90
N LEU A 243 2.47 -3.77 13.16
CA LEU A 243 1.34 -4.27 13.93
C LEU A 243 1.13 -3.44 15.20
N ASP A 244 -0.10 -3.32 15.69
CA ASP A 244 -0.34 -2.99 17.09
C ASP A 244 -0.49 -4.27 17.95
N GLY A 245 -0.53 -4.10 19.28
CA GLY A 245 -0.68 -5.22 20.21
C GLY A 245 -1.96 -6.04 19.96
N ALA A 246 -3.05 -5.40 19.55
CA ALA A 246 -4.33 -6.06 19.29
C ALA A 246 -4.26 -6.94 18.03
N ALA A 247 -3.68 -6.45 16.94
CA ALA A 247 -3.48 -7.20 15.71
C ALA A 247 -2.42 -8.33 15.86
N ALA A 248 -1.50 -8.19 16.79
CA ALA A 248 -0.51 -9.24 17.09
C ALA A 248 -0.99 -10.30 18.10
N SER A 249 -2.21 -10.17 18.64
CA SER A 249 -2.70 -10.97 19.77
C SER A 249 -2.81 -12.48 19.49
N GLN A 250 -2.97 -12.88 18.23
CA GLN A 250 -3.06 -14.29 17.81
C GLN A 250 -1.75 -14.83 17.20
N LEU A 251 -0.67 -14.03 17.20
CA LEU A 251 0.63 -14.46 16.71
C LEU A 251 1.45 -15.15 17.80
N PRO A 252 2.20 -16.23 17.49
CA PRO A 252 3.17 -16.80 18.41
C PRO A 252 4.19 -15.73 18.86
N ARG A 253 4.41 -15.61 20.17
CA ARG A 253 5.36 -14.64 20.75
C ARG A 253 6.81 -14.83 20.27
N SER A 254 7.15 -16.02 19.76
CA SER A 254 8.47 -16.27 19.16
C SER A 254 8.69 -15.54 17.83
N LEU A 255 7.65 -15.03 17.18
CA LEU A 255 7.76 -14.34 15.88
C LEU A 255 8.15 -12.87 16.01
N TYR A 256 8.05 -12.28 17.20
CA TYR A 256 8.35 -10.86 17.41
C TYR A 256 8.89 -10.59 18.82
N PRO A 257 9.85 -9.65 18.97
CA PRO A 257 10.29 -9.18 20.29
C PRO A 257 9.12 -8.49 21.03
N PRO A 258 9.24 -8.23 22.35
CA PRO A 258 8.22 -7.49 23.08
C PRO A 258 7.83 -6.19 22.37
N ALA A 259 6.54 -5.83 22.45
CA ALA A 259 6.06 -4.60 21.84
C ALA A 259 6.83 -3.39 22.38
N SER A 260 7.00 -2.36 21.53
CA SER A 260 7.55 -1.09 22.01
C SER A 260 6.76 -0.56 23.21
N PRO A 261 7.44 -0.02 24.24
CA PRO A 261 6.79 0.48 25.46
C PRO A 261 5.81 1.62 25.21
#